data_AF-A0A6T9Y4B7-F1
#
_entry.id   AF-A0A6T9Y4B7-F1
#
_cell.length_a   1.000
_cell.length_b   1.000
_cell.length_c   1.000
_cell.angle_alpha   90.00
_cell.angle_beta   90.00
_cell.angle_gamma   90.00
#
_symmetry.space_group_name_H-M   'P 1'
#
loop_
_entity.id
_entity.type
_entity.pdbx_description
1 polymer ?
#
loop_
_entity_poly.entity_id
_entity_poly.type
_entity_poly.pdbx_seq_one_letter_code
_entity_poly.pdbx_strand_id
1 'polypeptide(L)'
;MMKLIPYSNLKPRNLGIILFVARLLAYAGYFFIGVALLAFSSEIYNYIFPIVPVGGQGETYHGDTYILGVITLVFAIVILTVSALFAALVSWEASLKSPNDREI
;
A
#
# COMPACT_ATOMS: atom_id res chain seq x y z
N MET A 1 20.67 -3.66 -30.69
CA MET A 1 20.50 -4.78 -29.74
C MET A 1 20.78 -4.23 -28.35
N MET A 2 19.76 -3.97 -27.55
CA MET A 2 19.90 -3.36 -26.22
C MET A 2 20.46 -4.42 -25.26
N LYS A 3 21.66 -4.19 -24.76
CA LYS A 3 22.34 -5.05 -23.79
C LYS A 3 21.75 -4.73 -22.41
N LEU A 4 20.70 -5.44 -22.01
CA LEU A 4 20.23 -5.38 -20.62
C LEU A 4 21.38 -5.90 -19.75
N ILE A 5 21.97 -5.01 -18.95
CA ILE A 5 22.99 -5.36 -17.98
C ILE A 5 22.30 -6.30 -16.99
N PRO A 6 22.67 -7.59 -16.92
CA PRO A 6 22.08 -8.48 -15.94
C PRO A 6 22.62 -8.02 -14.59
N TYR A 7 21.77 -7.55 -13.70
CA TYR A 7 22.10 -7.32 -12.30
C TYR A 7 22.27 -8.69 -11.59
N SER A 8 23.20 -9.51 -12.09
CA SER A 8 23.53 -10.87 -11.65
C SER A 8 24.32 -10.92 -10.33
N ASN A 9 24.20 -9.88 -9.50
CA ASN A 9 24.82 -9.83 -8.17
C ASN A 9 23.79 -9.81 -7.02
N LEU A 10 22.49 -9.97 -7.31
CA LEU A 10 21.51 -10.23 -6.27
C LEU A 10 21.58 -11.71 -5.87
N LYS A 11 22.37 -12.00 -4.83
CA LYS A 11 22.40 -13.33 -4.20
C LYS A 11 20.97 -13.79 -3.88
N PRO A 12 20.62 -15.08 -4.07
CA PRO A 12 19.26 -15.60 -3.80
C PRO A 12 18.75 -15.33 -2.38
N ARG A 13 19.66 -15.14 -1.41
CA ARG A 13 19.33 -14.71 -0.04
C ARG A 13 18.69 -13.31 0.02
N ASN A 14 19.12 -12.39 -0.85
CA ASN A 14 18.61 -11.03 -0.88
C ASN A 14 17.21 -10.96 -1.53
N LEU A 15 16.91 -11.85 -2.48
CA LEU A 15 15.58 -11.98 -3.09
C LEU A 15 14.50 -12.31 -2.04
N GLY A 16 14.80 -13.23 -1.13
CA GLY A 16 13.90 -13.61 -0.05
C GLY A 16 13.62 -12.46 0.93
N ILE A 17 14.64 -11.66 1.24
CA ILE A 17 14.52 -10.48 2.12
C ILE A 17 13.67 -9.41 1.43
N ILE A 18 13.87 -9.16 0.13
CA ILE A 18 13.06 -8.19 -0.64
C ILE A 18 11.60 -8.62 -0.66
N LEU A 19 11.31 -9.91 -0.88
CA LEU A 19 9.94 -10.42 -0.84
C LEU A 19 9.31 -10.29 0.55
N PHE A 20 10.09 -10.53 1.62
CA PHE A 20 9.64 -10.35 2.99
C PHE A 20 9.27 -8.88 3.27
N VAL A 21 10.14 -7.94 2.88
CA VAL A 21 9.87 -6.50 3.00
C VAL A 21 8.65 -6.10 2.18
N ALA A 22 8.50 -6.62 0.96
CA ALA A 22 7.33 -6.38 0.13
C ALA A 22 6.04 -6.82 0.85
N ARG A 23 6.00 -8.03 1.41
CA ARG A 23 4.83 -8.51 2.17
C ARG A 23 4.55 -7.64 3.39
N LEU A 24 5.58 -7.22 4.13
CA LEU A 24 5.41 -6.36 5.30
C LEU A 24 4.85 -4.98 4.92
N LEU A 25 5.32 -4.41 3.81
CA LEU A 25 4.74 -3.21 3.21
C LEU A 25 3.29 -3.41 2.77
N ALA A 26 2.96 -4.57 2.19
CA ALA A 26 1.58 -4.89 1.81
C ALA A 26 0.65 -4.89 3.03
N TYR A 27 1.05 -5.55 4.13
CA TYR A 27 0.28 -5.55 5.37
C TYR A 27 0.12 -4.14 5.96
N ALA A 28 1.17 -3.33 5.93
CA ALA A 28 1.07 -1.92 6.34
C ALA A 28 0.09 -1.14 5.45
N GLY A 29 0.15 -1.34 4.12
CA GLY A 29 -0.79 -0.74 3.17
C GLY A 29 -2.24 -1.13 3.45
N TYR A 30 -2.52 -2.41 3.70
CA TYR A 30 -3.86 -2.87 4.07
C TYR A 30 -4.35 -2.28 5.39
N PHE A 31 -3.46 -2.12 6.38
CA PHE A 31 -3.77 -1.44 7.62
C PHE A 31 -4.20 0.01 7.39
N PHE A 32 -3.46 0.76 6.56
CA PHE A 32 -3.82 2.13 6.20
C PHE A 32 -5.13 2.24 5.42
N ILE A 33 -5.44 1.27 4.54
CA ILE A 33 -6.77 1.19 3.90
C ILE A 33 -7.87 1.05 4.95
N GLY A 34 -7.67 0.19 5.96
CA GLY A 34 -8.61 0.03 7.07
C GLY A 34 -8.83 1.33 7.84
N VAL A 35 -7.75 2.06 8.16
CA VAL A 35 -7.82 3.36 8.84
C VAL A 35 -8.58 4.39 7.99
N ALA A 36 -8.32 4.44 6.68
CA ALA A 36 -9.02 5.34 5.77
C ALA A 36 -10.52 5.01 5.72
N LEU A 37 -10.89 3.73 5.64
CA LEU A 37 -12.29 3.29 5.68
C LEU A 37 -12.98 3.69 6.98
N LEU A 38 -12.30 3.57 8.12
CA LEU A 38 -12.84 4.00 9.41
C LEU A 38 -13.08 5.52 9.42
N ALA A 39 -12.15 6.31 8.91
CA ALA A 39 -12.32 7.77 8.80
C ALA A 39 -13.54 8.13 7.93
N PHE A 40 -13.71 7.50 6.76
CA PHE A 40 -14.89 7.71 5.92
C PHE A 40 -16.18 7.25 6.61
N SER A 41 -16.16 6.11 7.33
CA SER A 41 -17.32 5.62 8.06
C SER A 41 -17.75 6.57 9.18
N SER A 42 -16.79 7.22 9.84
CA SER A 42 -17.05 8.23 10.87
C SER A 42 -17.75 9.45 10.29
N GLU A 43 -17.30 9.93 9.13
CA GLU A 43 -17.93 11.06 8.44
C GLU A 43 -19.35 10.71 7.97
N ILE A 44 -19.55 9.51 7.41
CA ILE A 44 -20.87 9.01 7.02
C ILE A 44 -21.80 8.92 8.25
N TYR A 45 -21.28 8.43 9.38
CA TYR A 45 -22.06 8.35 10.62
C TYR A 45 -22.50 9.74 11.10
N ASN A 46 -21.59 10.72 11.13
CA ASN A 46 -21.90 12.10 11.50
C ASN A 46 -22.92 12.75 10.55
N TYR A 47 -22.87 12.41 9.26
CA TYR A 47 -23.82 12.91 8.27
C TYR A 47 -25.23 12.32 8.45
N ILE A 48 -25.34 11.01 8.74
CA ILE A 48 -26.64 10.32 8.92
C ILE A 48 -27.25 10.64 10.29
N PHE A 49 -26.42 10.74 11.33
CA PHE A 49 -26.83 11.05 12.70
C PHE A 49 -26.18 12.36 13.16
N PRO A 50 -26.66 13.51 12.65
CA PRO A 50 -26.12 14.79 13.06
C PRO A 50 -26.38 14.99 14.55
N ILE A 51 -25.30 15.11 15.33
CA ILE A 51 -25.40 15.50 16.74
C ILE A 51 -25.87 16.96 16.74
N VAL A 52 -27.06 17.21 17.27
CA VAL A 52 -27.60 18.56 17.44
C VAL A 52 -26.64 19.33 18.35
N PRO A 53 -26.11 20.49 17.94
CA PRO A 53 -25.16 21.23 18.76
C PRO A 53 -25.85 21.64 20.06
N VAL A 54 -25.34 21.15 21.20
CA VAL A 54 -25.78 21.57 22.52
C VAL A 54 -25.17 22.95 22.79
N GLY A 55 -25.80 23.98 22.22
CA GLY A 55 -25.50 25.38 22.51
C GLY A 55 -24.82 26.13 21.36
N GLY A 56 -25.63 26.78 20.54
CA GLY A 56 -25.45 28.16 20.06
C GLY A 56 -24.19 28.58 19.28
N GLN A 57 -23.15 27.76 19.17
CA GLN A 57 -22.03 28.02 18.29
C GLN A 57 -22.29 27.26 16.99
N GLY A 58 -22.31 27.99 15.88
CA GLY A 58 -22.23 27.39 14.56
C GLY A 58 -20.88 26.69 14.46
N GLU A 59 -20.83 25.44 14.93
CA GLU A 59 -19.69 24.56 14.75
C GLU A 59 -19.51 24.41 13.24
N THR A 60 -18.54 25.15 12.71
CA THR A 60 -18.04 24.98 11.36
C THR A 60 -17.60 23.52 11.28
N TYR A 61 -18.41 22.68 10.63
CA TYR A 61 -18.06 21.30 10.29
C TYR A 61 -16.76 21.35 9.48
N HIS A 62 -15.62 21.29 10.16
CA HIS A 62 -14.32 21.17 9.54
C HIS A 62 -14.19 19.71 9.13
N GLY A 63 -14.23 19.44 7.82
CA GLY A 63 -14.02 18.13 7.23
C GLY A 63 -12.59 17.60 7.36
N ASP A 64 -11.94 17.85 8.50
CA ASP A 64 -10.55 17.47 8.77
C ASP A 64 -10.39 15.94 8.74
N THR A 65 -11.40 15.20 9.21
CA THR A 65 -11.38 13.73 9.19
C THR A 65 -11.52 13.18 7.78
N TYR A 66 -12.34 13.79 6.92
CA TYR A 66 -12.40 13.48 5.49
C TYR A 66 -11.06 13.71 4.77
N ILE A 67 -10.41 14.86 4.99
CA ILE A 67 -9.11 15.18 4.37
C ILE A 67 -8.05 14.17 4.83
N LEU A 68 -8.01 13.85 6.14
CA LEU A 68 -7.13 12.81 6.68
C LEU A 68 -7.40 11.44 6.06
N GLY A 69 -8.66 11.07 5.85
CA GLY A 69 -9.06 9.84 5.18
C GLY A 69 -8.54 9.76 3.75
N VAL A 70 -8.68 10.83 2.97
CA VAL A 70 -8.18 10.92 1.58
C VAL A 70 -6.65 10.80 1.53
N ILE A 71 -5.94 11.55 2.37
CA ILE A 71 -4.46 11.51 2.43
C ILE A 71 -3.98 10.10 2.80
N THR A 72 -4.59 9.49 3.80
CA THR A 72 -4.25 8.13 4.26
C THR A 72 -4.50 7.11 3.17
N LEU A 73 -5.59 7.24 2.40
CA LEU A 73 -5.90 6.37 1.28
C LEU A 73 -4.88 6.50 0.14
N VAL A 74 -4.50 7.73 -0.23
CA VAL A 74 -3.45 7.97 -1.24
C VAL A 74 -2.13 7.37 -0.79
N PHE A 75 -1.75 7.58 0.48
CA PHE A 75 -0.53 7.01 1.04
C PHE A 75 -0.53 5.48 1.02
N ALA A 76 -1.67 4.86 1.35
CA ALA A 76 -1.84 3.41 1.27
C ALA A 76 -1.65 2.88 -0.16
N ILE A 77 -2.21 3.56 -1.17
CA ILE A 77 -2.04 3.20 -2.58
C ILE A 77 -0.56 3.26 -2.98
N VAL A 78 0.16 4.30 -2.56
CA VAL A 78 1.59 4.43 -2.85
C VAL A 78 2.39 3.29 -2.22
N ILE A 79 2.11 2.95 -0.96
CA ILE A 79 2.76 1.82 -0.28
C ILE A 79 2.48 0.50 -1.00
N LEU A 80 1.23 0.26 -1.39
CA LEU A 80 0.85 -0.98 -2.08
C LEU A 80 1.46 -1.09 -3.48
N THR A 81 1.56 0.02 -4.22
CA THR A 81 2.21 0.03 -5.53
C THR A 81 3.71 -0.27 -5.40
N VAL A 82 4.40 0.33 -4.41
CA VAL A 82 5.81 0.01 -4.11
C VAL A 82 5.98 -1.46 -3.71
N SER A 83 5.09 -1.98 -2.87
CA SER A 83 5.07 -3.41 -2.52
C SER A 83 4.91 -4.31 -3.76
N ALA A 84 3.97 -3.99 -4.63
CA ALA A 84 3.70 -4.75 -5.85
C ALA A 84 4.90 -4.72 -6.81
N LEU A 85 5.59 -3.58 -6.92
CA LEU A 85 6.82 -3.46 -7.71
C LEU A 85 7.92 -4.37 -7.18
N PHE A 86 8.15 -4.40 -5.86
CA PHE A 86 9.14 -5.32 -5.28
C PHE A 86 8.78 -6.79 -5.52
N ALA A 87 7.50 -7.15 -5.39
CA ALA A 87 7.05 -8.51 -5.69
C ALA A 87 7.23 -8.86 -7.18
N ALA A 88 6.96 -7.92 -8.10
CA ALA A 88 7.15 -8.11 -9.53
C ALA A 88 8.64 -8.27 -9.91
N LEU A 89 9.53 -7.48 -9.30
CA LEU A 89 10.98 -7.62 -9.49
C LEU A 89 11.48 -9.00 -9.02
N VAL A 90 11.03 -9.47 -7.86
CA VAL A 90 11.38 -10.81 -7.37
C VAL A 90 10.83 -11.91 -8.27
N SER A 91 9.60 -11.77 -8.77
CA SER A 91 8.99 -12.72 -9.72
C SER A 91 9.74 -12.79 -11.06
N TRP A 92 10.20 -11.64 -11.57
CA TRP A 92 11.00 -11.57 -12.77
C TRP A 92 12.37 -12.25 -12.58
N GLU A 93 13.08 -11.96 -11.48
CA GLU A 93 14.36 -12.63 -11.19
C GLU A 93 14.18 -14.15 -11.05
N ALA A 94 13.06 -14.62 -10.48
CA ALA A 94 12.75 -16.04 -10.40
C ALA A 94 12.48 -16.68 -11.79
N SER A 95 11.83 -15.96 -12.71
CA SER A 95 11.52 -16.48 -14.05
C SER A 95 12.76 -16.64 -14.93
N LEU A 96 13.77 -15.79 -14.76
CA LEU A 96 15.07 -15.89 -15.44
C LEU A 96 15.89 -17.10 -14.98
N LYS A 97 15.69 -17.58 -13.76
CA LYS A 97 16.41 -18.72 -13.20
C LYS A 97 15.84 -20.07 -13.64
N SER A 98 14.56 -20.12 -14.03
CA SER A 98 13.82 -21.34 -14.36
C SER A 98 14.05 -21.99 -15.75
N PRO A 99 14.69 -21.39 -16.78
CA PRO A 99 14.80 -22.07 -18.08
C PRO A 99 15.87 -23.19 -18.11
N ASN A 100 16.89 -23.12 -17.25
CA ASN A 100 18.10 -23.94 -17.42
C ASN A 100 18.12 -25.26 -16.61
N ASP A 101 17.07 -25.54 -15.82
CA ASP A 101 16.97 -26.74 -14.98
C ASP A 101 16.02 -27.82 -15.58
N ARG A 102 15.54 -27.62 -16.83
CA ARG A 102 14.69 -28.61 -17.54
C ARG A 102 15.46 -29.50 -18.52
N GLU A 103 16.78 -29.38 -18.56
CA GLU A 103 17.66 -30.20 -19.42
C GLU A 103 18.67 -31.00 -18.57
N ILE A 104 18.18 -31.76 -17.59
CA ILE A 104 18.92 -32.90 -17.02
C ILE A 104 17.93 -34.06 -16.79
#